data_AF-A0A2K6C7E0-F1
#
_entry.id   AF-A0A2K6C7E0-F1
#
_cell.length_a   1.000
_cell.length_b   1.000
_cell.length_c   1.000
_cell.angle_alpha   90.00
_cell.angle_beta   90.00
_cell.angle_gamma   90.00
#
_symmetry.space_group_name_H-M   'P 1'
#
loop_
_entity.id
_entity.type
_entity.pdbx_description
1 polymer ?
#
loop_
_entity_poly.entity_id
_entity_poly.type
_entity_poly.pdbx_seq_one_letter_code
_entity_poly.pdbx_strand_id
1 'polypeptide(L)'
;IVFAVLLFCEFLIYYLVIFWCNWPEVKTTAYDGEQAMHEPVLEVMSLADTYLLGEFLGHWLDKLRRKWQVERVFQTALWLLQPEVVFILEDAFDEGKWSTPEAWADDVEQFQKMFRHPSHVQLKVVAGNHDTGFHYEMNTYEIEQIEKVLISERLFSMALKEDSCGICSEAEAELIEVSYRLNCSRERYPLYWRSDANCSGEDVAPPEEKNIPLKENYDVLSWEASQKLLCWFQLHLDLSSHMHSTCEVHHGGRIPELSFPSFSWRNRNNPSFTMGSITPTDYALSRCHLPREDVVLIIYCGAVGFLVVLTLTDFELLASPFLSGLNLLRKHKTR
;
A
#
# COMPACT_ATOMS: atom_id res chain seq x y z
N ILE A 1 -8.99 -14.04 28.49
CA ILE A 1 -9.78 -13.60 27.31
C ILE A 1 -9.19 -12.33 26.71
N VAL A 2 -9.16 -11.21 27.46
CA VAL A 2 -8.59 -9.93 26.98
C VAL A 2 -7.20 -10.09 26.37
N PHE A 3 -6.25 -10.69 27.11
CA PHE A 3 -4.88 -10.90 26.60
C PHE A 3 -4.83 -11.74 25.32
N ALA A 4 -5.59 -12.83 25.26
CA ALA A 4 -5.61 -13.71 24.09
C ALA A 4 -6.16 -13.00 22.84
N VAL A 5 -7.19 -12.17 23.03
CA VAL A 5 -7.79 -11.39 21.94
C VAL A 5 -6.85 -10.29 21.47
N LEU A 6 -6.20 -9.57 22.39
CA LEU A 6 -5.18 -8.58 22.03
C LEU A 6 -4.00 -9.24 21.29
N LEU A 7 -3.50 -10.38 21.80
CA LEU A 7 -2.42 -11.13 21.14
C LEU A 7 -2.84 -11.61 19.75
N PHE A 8 -4.09 -12.03 19.57
CA PHE A 8 -4.58 -12.44 18.27
C PHE A 8 -4.71 -11.27 17.31
N CYS A 9 -5.49 -10.25 17.67
CA CYS A 9 -5.83 -9.11 16.81
C CYS A 9 -4.67 -8.17 16.53
N GLU A 10 -3.77 -7.94 17.50
CA GLU A 10 -2.68 -6.97 17.35
C GLU A 10 -1.37 -7.62 16.89
N PHE A 11 -1.31 -8.96 16.78
CA PHE A 11 -0.09 -9.66 16.42
C PHE A 11 -0.31 -10.89 15.54
N LEU A 12 -0.97 -11.95 16.04
CA LEU A 12 -1.00 -13.23 15.32
C LEU A 12 -1.79 -13.19 14.00
N ILE A 13 -2.83 -12.36 13.92
CA ILE A 13 -3.67 -12.28 12.72
C ILE A 13 -2.88 -11.88 11.47
N TYR A 14 -1.88 -11.01 11.62
CA TYR A 14 -1.02 -10.59 10.51
C TYR A 14 -0.17 -11.74 9.98
N TYR A 15 0.42 -12.54 10.88
CA TYR A 15 1.15 -13.74 10.49
C TYR A 15 0.23 -14.74 9.79
N LEU A 16 -0.97 -14.98 10.34
CA LEU A 16 -1.91 -15.92 9.76
C LEU A 16 -2.35 -15.52 8.36
N VAL A 17 -2.56 -14.24 8.09
CA VAL A 17 -2.99 -13.77 6.77
C VAL A 17 -1.81 -13.73 5.78
N ILE A 18 -0.67 -13.16 6.17
CA ILE A 18 0.49 -12.99 5.28
C ILE A 18 1.17 -14.33 4.96
N PHE A 19 1.10 -15.32 5.85
CA PHE A 19 1.68 -16.65 5.62
C PHE A 19 1.16 -17.35 4.35
N TRP A 20 -0.04 -17.00 3.88
CA TRP A 20 -0.62 -17.57 2.66
C TRP A 20 -0.18 -16.87 1.38
N CYS A 21 0.57 -15.78 1.49
CA CYS A 21 1.10 -15.03 0.35
C CYS A 21 2.37 -15.70 -0.17
N ASN A 22 2.49 -15.84 -1.48
CA ASN A 22 3.64 -16.45 -2.15
C ASN A 22 4.09 -15.57 -3.30
N TRP A 23 5.38 -15.56 -3.57
CA TRP A 23 5.96 -14.92 -4.74
C TRP A 23 5.37 -15.51 -6.03
N PRO A 24 4.94 -14.68 -6.98
CA PRO A 24 4.33 -15.16 -8.22
C PRO A 24 5.39 -15.72 -9.18
N GLU A 25 5.09 -16.84 -9.85
CA GLU A 25 6.04 -17.42 -10.81
C GLU A 25 6.02 -16.67 -12.15
N VAL A 26 7.20 -16.28 -12.63
CA VAL A 26 7.38 -15.68 -13.95
C VAL A 26 7.39 -16.79 -15.01
N LYS A 27 6.60 -16.63 -16.07
CA LYS A 27 6.49 -17.64 -17.15
C LYS A 27 7.72 -17.59 -18.05
N THR A 28 8.71 -18.41 -17.76
CA THR A 28 9.83 -18.62 -18.70
C THR A 28 9.31 -19.35 -19.94
N THR A 29 9.45 -18.71 -21.11
CA THR A 29 9.18 -19.41 -22.38
C THR A 29 10.25 -20.48 -22.56
N ALA A 30 9.87 -21.74 -22.37
CA ALA A 30 10.73 -22.88 -22.64
C ALA A 30 11.05 -22.92 -24.14
N TYR A 31 12.17 -22.31 -24.54
CA TYR A 31 12.80 -22.67 -25.80
C TYR A 31 13.31 -24.11 -25.66
N ASP A 32 12.77 -25.00 -26.49
CA ASP A 32 13.14 -26.41 -26.54
C ASP A 32 14.66 -26.57 -26.70
N GLY A 33 15.30 -27.14 -25.68
CA GLY A 33 16.64 -27.71 -25.77
C GLY A 33 17.78 -26.80 -25.30
N GLU A 34 18.55 -27.34 -24.35
CA GLU A 34 19.82 -26.84 -23.78
C GLU A 34 19.72 -25.77 -22.69
N GLN A 35 20.01 -26.23 -21.45
CA GLN A 35 20.35 -25.45 -20.25
C GLN A 35 19.56 -24.14 -20.10
N ALA A 36 18.32 -24.25 -19.61
CA ALA A 36 17.61 -23.11 -19.02
C ALA A 36 18.43 -22.59 -17.84
N MET A 37 19.33 -21.65 -18.11
CA MET A 37 19.96 -20.82 -17.10
C MET A 37 18.82 -20.00 -16.51
N HIS A 38 18.35 -20.38 -15.32
CA HIS A 38 17.30 -19.64 -14.62
C HIS A 38 17.73 -18.17 -14.54
N GLU A 39 16.99 -17.28 -15.23
CA GLU A 39 17.24 -15.85 -15.13
C GLU A 39 17.12 -15.44 -13.66
N PRO A 40 18.01 -14.56 -13.17
CA PRO A 40 17.88 -14.06 -11.81
C PRO A 40 16.52 -13.37 -11.67
N VAL A 41 15.74 -13.80 -10.68
CA VAL A 41 14.44 -13.23 -10.33
C VAL A 41 14.66 -12.25 -9.20
N LEU A 42 14.22 -11.01 -9.39
CA LEU A 42 14.18 -9.98 -8.36
C LEU A 42 12.83 -10.01 -7.66
N GLU A 43 12.83 -10.22 -6.35
CA GLU A 43 11.61 -10.20 -5.51
C GLU A 43 11.35 -8.79 -4.97
N VAL A 44 10.25 -8.19 -5.42
CA VAL A 44 9.87 -6.81 -5.15
C VAL A 44 8.58 -6.75 -4.37
N MET A 45 8.59 -6.11 -3.20
CA MET A 45 7.39 -5.79 -2.44
C MET A 45 7.01 -4.33 -2.67
N SER A 46 5.81 -4.05 -3.13
CA SER A 46 5.34 -2.69 -3.33
C SER A 46 4.10 -2.41 -2.49
N LEU A 47 4.17 -1.37 -1.68
CA LEU A 47 3.08 -0.85 -0.86
C LEU A 47 2.83 0.61 -1.22
N ALA A 48 1.62 1.10 -0.97
CA ALA A 48 1.24 2.44 -1.37
C ALA A 48 0.35 3.09 -0.32
N ASP A 49 0.30 4.43 -0.30
CA ASP A 49 -0.60 5.21 0.56
C ASP A 49 -0.54 4.76 2.03
N THR A 50 0.63 4.85 2.66
CA THR A 50 0.76 4.46 4.07
C THR A 50 0.12 5.46 5.01
N TYR A 51 0.07 6.75 4.60
CA TYR A 51 -0.57 7.83 5.34
C TYR A 51 -0.14 7.86 6.81
N LEU A 52 1.16 8.07 7.04
CA LEU A 52 1.66 8.25 8.40
C LEU A 52 1.04 9.53 8.99
N LEU A 53 0.09 9.34 9.90
CA LEU A 53 -0.63 10.43 10.56
C LEU A 53 0.33 11.32 11.36
N GLY A 54 0.28 12.62 11.07
CA GLY A 54 1.10 13.65 11.69
C GLY A 54 0.48 14.20 12.97
N GLU A 55 0.77 15.46 13.28
CA GLU A 55 0.31 16.14 14.50
C GLU A 55 -1.13 16.66 14.37
N PHE A 56 -1.56 17.03 13.17
CA PHE A 56 -2.69 17.93 12.97
C PHE A 56 -4.01 17.26 12.61
N LEU A 57 -4.02 16.23 11.76
CA LEU A 57 -5.22 15.62 11.18
C LEU A 57 -5.69 14.36 11.91
N GLY A 58 -4.84 13.76 12.74
CA GLY A 58 -5.11 12.47 13.39
C GLY A 58 -5.49 12.57 14.87
N HIS A 59 -6.63 11.98 15.26
CA HIS A 59 -6.89 11.70 16.68
C HIS A 59 -5.83 10.72 17.22
N TRP A 60 -5.35 10.93 18.45
CA TRP A 60 -4.22 10.16 19.01
C TRP A 60 -4.43 8.63 19.00
N LEU A 61 -5.66 8.16 19.20
CA LEU A 61 -5.99 6.73 19.17
C LEU A 61 -5.94 6.16 17.75
N ASP A 62 -6.37 6.94 16.76
CA ASP A 62 -6.29 6.56 15.35
C ASP A 62 -4.81 6.51 14.94
N LYS A 63 -4.04 7.55 15.27
CA LYS A 63 -2.58 7.60 15.10
C LYS A 63 -1.91 6.35 15.68
N LEU A 64 -2.19 6.01 16.94
CA LEU A 64 -1.64 4.81 17.58
C LEU A 64 -2.00 3.52 16.82
N ARG A 65 -3.27 3.35 16.45
CA ARG A 65 -3.78 2.14 15.79
C ARG A 65 -3.23 1.98 14.37
N ARG A 66 -3.21 3.05 13.56
CA ARG A 66 -2.68 3.03 12.19
C ARG A 66 -1.17 2.80 12.20
N LYS A 67 -0.42 3.51 13.05
CA LYS A 67 1.04 3.31 13.17
C LYS A 67 1.38 1.90 13.63
N TRP A 68 0.63 1.36 14.60
CA TRP A 68 0.78 -0.02 15.02
C TRP A 68 0.51 -1.00 13.87
N GLN A 69 -0.61 -0.86 13.16
CA GLN A 69 -0.96 -1.74 12.04
C GLN A 69 0.12 -1.72 10.94
N VAL A 70 0.52 -0.54 10.46
CA VAL A 70 1.52 -0.43 9.40
C VAL A 70 2.86 -1.03 9.83
N GLU A 71 3.34 -0.73 11.05
CA GLU A 71 4.57 -1.33 11.57
C GLU A 71 4.46 -2.86 11.68
N ARG A 72 3.36 -3.37 12.25
CA ARG A 72 3.18 -4.81 12.44
C ARG A 72 3.10 -5.55 11.11
N VAL A 73 2.35 -5.03 10.15
CA VAL A 73 2.24 -5.63 8.82
C VAL A 73 3.60 -5.64 8.13
N PHE A 74 4.26 -4.49 8.05
CA PHE A 74 5.53 -4.36 7.34
C PHE A 74 6.61 -5.29 7.91
N GLN A 75 6.77 -5.30 9.25
CA GLN A 75 7.75 -6.15 9.90
C GLN A 75 7.40 -7.66 9.76
N THR A 76 6.12 -8.01 9.70
CA THR A 76 5.68 -9.41 9.49
C THR A 76 5.92 -9.83 8.04
N ALA A 77 5.63 -8.97 7.07
CA ALA A 77 5.87 -9.22 5.65
C ALA A 77 7.37 -9.37 5.37
N LEU A 78 8.22 -8.49 5.89
CA LEU A 78 9.68 -8.64 5.77
C LEU A 78 10.18 -9.96 6.35
N TRP A 79 9.65 -10.37 7.51
CA TRP A 79 10.07 -11.60 8.16
C TRP A 79 9.68 -12.85 7.37
N LEU A 80 8.46 -12.90 6.82
CA LEU A 80 7.92 -14.07 6.14
C LEU A 80 8.33 -14.16 4.67
N LEU A 81 8.36 -13.02 3.97
CA LEU A 81 8.53 -12.97 2.51
C LEU A 81 9.95 -12.63 2.07
N GLN A 82 10.73 -11.96 2.93
CA GLN A 82 12.14 -11.62 2.68
C GLN A 82 12.41 -10.97 1.29
N PRO A 83 11.71 -9.88 0.92
CA PRO A 83 11.91 -9.22 -0.37
C PRO A 83 13.32 -8.64 -0.51
N GLU A 84 13.82 -8.52 -1.74
CA GLU A 84 15.09 -7.86 -2.04
C GLU A 84 14.92 -6.34 -2.14
N VAL A 85 13.80 -5.88 -2.69
CA VAL A 85 13.47 -4.47 -2.84
C VAL A 85 12.07 -4.20 -2.34
N VAL A 86 11.90 -3.10 -1.63
CA VAL A 86 10.61 -2.57 -1.20
C VAL A 86 10.39 -1.20 -1.84
N PHE A 87 9.26 -1.02 -2.51
CA PHE A 87 8.78 0.29 -2.92
C PHE A 87 7.62 0.75 -2.02
N ILE A 88 7.68 2.00 -1.58
CA ILE A 88 6.55 2.74 -1.01
C ILE A 88 6.14 3.78 -2.05
N LEU A 89 4.98 3.57 -2.67
CA LEU A 89 4.47 4.41 -3.75
C LEU A 89 3.49 5.44 -3.20
N GLU A 90 3.91 6.70 -3.25
CA GLU A 90 3.11 7.89 -2.93
C GLU A 90 2.58 7.93 -1.48
N ASP A 91 2.34 9.16 -1.00
CA ASP A 91 1.70 9.48 0.28
C ASP A 91 2.18 8.64 1.47
N ALA A 92 3.50 8.67 1.66
CA ALA A 92 4.14 8.05 2.81
C ALA A 92 3.67 8.73 4.11
N PHE A 93 3.61 10.06 4.09
CA PHE A 93 3.16 10.93 5.17
C PHE A 93 1.80 11.56 4.82
N ASP A 94 0.92 11.74 5.80
CA ASP A 94 -0.38 12.40 5.59
C ASP A 94 -0.25 13.95 5.57
N GLU A 95 0.81 14.47 6.19
CA GLU A 95 0.94 15.88 6.55
C GLU A 95 2.28 16.51 6.11
N GLY A 96 3.09 15.81 5.32
CA GLY A 96 4.45 16.23 4.95
C GLY A 96 4.54 17.67 4.45
N LYS A 97 3.59 18.07 3.58
CA LYS A 97 3.52 19.41 2.96
C LYS A 97 3.22 20.59 3.88
N TRP A 98 2.79 20.35 5.12
CA TRP A 98 2.47 21.42 6.07
C TRP A 98 3.01 21.17 7.48
N SER A 99 3.88 20.17 7.64
CA SER A 99 4.50 19.86 8.93
C SER A 99 5.47 20.95 9.38
N THR A 100 5.48 21.23 10.68
CA THR A 100 6.55 22.04 11.29
C THR A 100 7.87 21.25 11.26
N PRO A 101 9.04 21.91 11.32
CA PRO A 101 10.33 21.21 11.36
C PRO A 101 10.44 20.18 12.50
N GLU A 102 9.86 20.48 13.66
CA GLU A 102 9.81 19.58 14.81
C GLU A 102 8.89 18.38 14.56
N ALA A 103 7.67 18.62 14.06
CA ALA A 103 6.73 17.54 13.74
C ALA A 103 7.27 16.63 12.63
N TRP A 104 7.93 17.22 11.63
CA TRP A 104 8.58 16.48 10.56
C TRP A 104 9.68 15.56 11.08
N ALA A 105 10.55 16.04 11.98
CA ALA A 105 11.59 15.22 12.57
C ALA A 105 11.01 14.01 13.33
N ASP A 106 9.95 14.23 14.11
CA ASP A 106 9.24 13.17 14.83
C ASP A 106 8.59 12.15 13.89
N ASP A 107 7.99 12.60 12.79
CA ASP A 107 7.37 11.72 11.80
C ASP A 107 8.42 10.92 11.00
N VAL A 108 9.56 11.53 10.67
CA VAL A 108 10.69 10.84 10.03
C VAL A 108 11.30 9.78 10.94
N GLU A 109 11.50 10.07 12.23
CA GLU A 109 11.98 9.07 13.19
C GLU A 109 11.00 7.88 13.26
N GLN A 110 9.70 8.16 13.30
CA GLN A 110 8.67 7.13 13.31
C GLN A 110 8.65 6.33 12.01
N PHE A 111 8.79 6.98 10.85
CA PHE A 111 8.90 6.33 9.55
C PHE A 111 10.10 5.37 9.53
N GLN A 112 11.29 5.82 9.93
CA GLN A 112 12.50 5.00 9.97
C GLN A 112 12.36 3.81 10.92
N LYS A 113 11.72 4.00 12.07
CA LYS A 113 11.44 2.93 13.03
C LYS A 113 10.48 1.89 12.48
N MET A 114 9.42 2.36 11.82
CA MET A 114 8.35 1.54 11.27
C MET A 114 8.84 0.68 10.09
N PHE A 115 9.55 1.32 9.17
CA PHE A 115 10.09 0.71 7.95
C PHE A 115 11.54 0.23 8.11
N ARG A 116 11.97 -0.06 9.35
CA ARG A 116 13.29 -0.64 9.60
C ARG A 116 13.45 -1.97 8.86
N HIS A 117 14.57 -2.16 8.20
CA HIS A 117 14.85 -3.32 7.37
C HIS A 117 16.33 -3.73 7.47
N PRO A 118 16.66 -5.00 7.20
CA PRO A 118 18.05 -5.44 7.10
C PRO A 118 18.79 -4.74 5.95
N SER A 119 20.11 -4.62 6.04
CA SER A 119 20.94 -3.91 5.05
C SER A 119 20.96 -4.52 3.64
N HIS A 120 20.49 -5.76 3.46
CA HIS A 120 20.38 -6.40 2.14
C HIS A 120 19.08 -6.05 1.42
N VAL A 121 18.08 -5.53 2.14
CA VAL A 121 16.81 -5.08 1.57
C VAL A 121 16.96 -3.63 1.16
N GLN A 122 16.58 -3.27 -0.06
CA GLN A 122 16.58 -1.88 -0.51
C GLN A 122 15.18 -1.28 -0.35
N LEU A 123 15.06 -0.18 0.40
CA LEU A 123 13.81 0.59 0.49
C LEU A 123 13.87 1.79 -0.47
N LYS A 124 12.86 1.93 -1.31
CA LYS A 124 12.66 3.05 -2.23
C LYS A 124 11.30 3.66 -1.96
N VAL A 125 11.24 4.99 -1.92
CA VAL A 125 10.02 5.72 -1.58
C VAL A 125 9.82 6.78 -2.64
N VAL A 126 8.61 6.83 -3.20
CA VAL A 126 8.16 7.82 -4.18
C VAL A 126 7.21 8.76 -3.44
N ALA A 127 7.44 10.06 -3.52
CA ALA A 127 6.60 11.03 -2.82
C ALA A 127 5.32 11.31 -3.58
N GLY A 128 4.21 11.43 -2.85
CA GLY A 128 2.92 11.85 -3.35
C GLY A 128 2.55 13.31 -3.03
N ASN A 129 1.28 13.65 -3.21
CA ASN A 129 0.77 14.99 -2.99
C ASN A 129 0.60 15.36 -1.50
N HIS A 130 0.49 14.40 -0.58
CA HIS A 130 0.49 14.68 0.87
C HIS A 130 1.90 14.93 1.40
N ASP A 131 2.89 14.32 0.74
CA ASP A 131 4.31 14.40 1.04
C ASP A 131 4.87 15.80 0.67
N THR A 132 4.66 16.25 -0.57
CA THR A 132 5.25 17.49 -1.11
C THR A 132 4.25 18.56 -1.53
N GLY A 133 2.95 18.28 -1.39
CA GLY A 133 1.89 19.16 -1.91
C GLY A 133 1.56 18.91 -3.38
N PHE A 134 0.42 19.45 -3.80
CA PHE A 134 0.08 19.50 -5.22
C PHE A 134 1.03 20.43 -5.97
N HIS A 135 1.03 20.37 -7.29
CA HIS A 135 1.97 21.10 -8.13
C HIS A 135 2.22 22.57 -7.75
N TYR A 136 1.16 23.34 -7.41
CA TYR A 136 1.30 24.76 -7.02
C TYR A 136 1.58 24.98 -5.53
N GLU A 137 1.51 23.93 -4.72
CA GLU A 137 1.84 23.93 -3.28
C GLU A 137 3.31 23.56 -3.06
N MET A 138 3.96 22.89 -4.02
CA MET A 138 5.34 22.45 -3.92
C MET A 138 6.30 23.59 -3.60
N ASN A 139 7.19 23.33 -2.63
CA ASN A 139 8.21 24.27 -2.20
C ASN A 139 9.57 23.55 -2.12
N THR A 140 10.63 24.21 -2.60
CA THR A 140 12.00 23.69 -2.58
C THR A 140 12.43 23.23 -1.19
N TYR A 141 12.04 23.97 -0.13
CA TYR A 141 12.38 23.57 1.23
C TYR A 141 11.80 22.21 1.62
N GLU A 142 10.51 21.98 1.35
CA GLU A 142 9.83 20.71 1.68
C GLU A 142 10.41 19.55 0.87
N ILE A 143 10.68 19.79 -0.42
CA ILE A 143 11.33 18.80 -1.30
C ILE A 143 12.71 18.43 -0.77
N GLU A 144 13.56 19.41 -0.41
CA GLU A 144 14.88 19.14 0.16
C GLU A 144 14.80 18.38 1.50
N GLN A 145 13.74 18.56 2.28
CA GLN A 145 13.53 17.78 3.50
C GLN A 145 13.14 16.34 3.17
N ILE A 146 12.27 16.14 2.18
CA ILE A 146 11.81 14.82 1.81
C ILE A 146 12.89 14.01 1.10
N GLU A 147 13.71 14.63 0.25
CA GLU A 147 14.85 13.99 -0.41
C GLU A 147 15.87 13.40 0.58
N LYS A 148 15.96 13.93 1.81
CA LYS A 148 16.83 13.35 2.86
C LYS A 148 16.25 12.06 3.45
N VAL A 149 14.96 11.82 3.27
CA VAL A 149 14.20 10.68 3.79
C VAL A 149 13.96 9.66 2.69
N LEU A 150 13.65 10.12 1.48
CA LEU A 150 13.41 9.29 0.31
C LEU A 150 14.76 8.87 -0.30
N ILE A 151 14.98 7.57 -0.46
CA ILE A 151 16.19 7.02 -1.11
C ILE A 151 16.02 7.02 -2.65
N SER A 152 15.00 7.69 -3.18
CA SER A 152 14.76 7.80 -4.62
C SER A 152 14.85 9.26 -5.05
N GLU A 153 15.66 9.49 -6.09
CA GLU A 153 15.83 10.76 -6.79
C GLU A 153 14.48 11.30 -7.29
N ARG A 154 14.44 12.55 -7.76
CA ARG A 154 13.31 13.51 -7.84
C ARG A 154 12.13 13.14 -8.76
N LEU A 155 11.74 11.87 -8.80
CA LEU A 155 10.51 11.40 -9.41
C LEU A 155 9.33 11.78 -8.51
N PHE A 156 8.85 13.00 -8.70
CA PHE A 156 7.58 13.46 -8.17
C PHE A 156 6.57 13.53 -9.31
N SER A 157 5.50 12.74 -9.25
CA SER A 157 4.38 12.84 -10.20
C SER A 157 3.83 14.28 -10.25
N MET A 158 3.87 14.98 -9.10
CA MET A 158 3.44 16.38 -8.94
C MET A 158 4.30 17.42 -9.68
N ALA A 159 5.50 17.04 -10.12
CA ALA A 159 6.41 17.93 -10.86
C ALA A 159 6.21 17.88 -12.39
N LEU A 160 5.28 17.08 -12.90
CA LEU A 160 5.09 16.83 -14.35
C LEU A 160 3.92 17.60 -14.96
N LYS A 161 3.92 18.92 -14.81
CA LYS A 161 2.89 19.82 -15.37
C LYS A 161 3.28 20.50 -16.69
N GLU A 162 4.56 20.48 -17.04
CA GLU A 162 5.10 21.11 -18.25
C GLU A 162 4.95 22.64 -18.33
N ASP A 163 4.79 23.32 -17.20
CA ASP A 163 4.65 24.79 -17.14
C ASP A 163 5.99 25.53 -16.98
N SER A 164 7.10 24.81 -17.16
CA SER A 164 8.47 25.32 -17.01
C SER A 164 8.78 25.87 -15.61
N CYS A 165 8.09 25.36 -14.57
CA CYS A 165 8.46 25.68 -13.19
C CYS A 165 9.88 25.21 -12.86
N GLY A 166 10.56 25.84 -11.90
CA GLY A 166 11.96 25.52 -11.55
C GLY A 166 12.16 24.06 -11.13
N ILE A 167 11.39 23.61 -10.14
CA ILE A 167 11.37 22.23 -9.65
C ILE A 167 11.02 21.24 -10.78
N CYS A 168 10.03 21.60 -11.60
CA CYS A 168 9.53 20.79 -12.71
C CYS A 168 10.59 20.59 -13.80
N SER A 169 11.31 21.66 -14.13
CA SER A 169 12.34 21.62 -15.16
C SER A 169 13.53 20.74 -14.73
N GLU A 170 13.86 20.74 -13.45
CA GLU A 170 14.88 19.85 -12.88
C GLU A 170 14.41 18.38 -12.92
N ALA A 171 13.18 18.10 -12.49
CA ALA A 171 12.60 16.75 -12.56
C ALA A 171 12.49 16.23 -14.02
N GLU A 172 12.05 17.07 -14.96
CA GLU A 172 12.02 16.72 -16.38
C GLU A 172 13.43 16.44 -16.94
N ALA A 173 14.45 17.22 -16.54
CA ALA A 173 15.83 17.00 -16.96
C ALA A 173 16.39 15.67 -16.47
N GLU A 174 16.11 15.28 -15.22
CA GLU A 174 16.49 13.98 -14.66
C GLU A 174 15.81 12.83 -15.41
N LEU A 175 14.50 12.92 -15.66
CA LEU A 175 13.78 11.91 -16.45
C LEU A 175 14.33 11.77 -17.86
N ILE A 176 14.70 12.89 -18.50
CA ILE A 176 15.35 12.88 -19.81
C ILE A 176 16.71 12.17 -19.73
N GLU A 177 17.52 12.41 -18.68
CA GLU A 177 18.78 11.70 -18.51
C GLU A 177 18.58 10.18 -18.35
N VAL A 178 17.61 9.77 -17.54
CA VAL A 178 17.25 8.35 -17.37
C VAL A 178 16.77 7.76 -18.69
N SER A 179 15.98 8.51 -19.47
CA SER A 179 15.50 8.06 -20.79
C SER A 179 16.65 7.72 -21.75
N TYR A 180 17.71 8.53 -21.75
CA TYR A 180 18.89 8.26 -22.57
C TYR A 180 19.64 7.00 -22.14
N ARG A 181 19.65 6.69 -20.83
CA ARG A 181 20.24 5.44 -20.32
C ARG A 181 19.42 4.22 -20.72
N LEU A 182 18.11 4.36 -20.83
CA LEU A 182 17.17 3.28 -21.15
C LEU A 182 16.90 3.08 -22.65
N ASN A 183 17.63 3.79 -23.53
CA ASN A 183 17.66 3.58 -24.98
C ASN A 183 16.26 3.63 -25.62
N CYS A 184 15.60 4.79 -25.50
CA CYS A 184 14.22 5.09 -25.92
C CYS A 184 13.70 4.35 -27.17
N SER A 185 12.46 3.87 -27.11
CA SER A 185 11.69 3.41 -28.27
C SER A 185 10.48 4.32 -28.52
N ARG A 186 10.18 4.58 -29.80
CA ARG A 186 9.05 5.42 -30.21
C ARG A 186 7.78 4.57 -30.31
N GLU A 187 7.06 4.41 -29.20
CA GLU A 187 5.64 4.04 -29.25
C GLU A 187 4.80 5.04 -28.45
N ARG A 188 3.62 5.40 -28.99
CA ARG A 188 2.71 6.38 -28.37
C ARG A 188 1.54 5.64 -27.74
N TYR A 189 1.33 5.82 -26.46
CA TYR A 189 0.13 5.37 -25.75
C TYR A 189 -0.34 6.49 -24.80
N PRO A 190 -1.57 6.47 -24.30
CA PRO A 190 -1.95 7.36 -23.20
C PRO A 190 -1.74 6.69 -21.85
N LEU A 191 -1.13 7.36 -20.88
CA LEU A 191 -1.31 7.08 -19.43
C LEU A 191 -2.48 7.91 -18.86
N TYR A 192 -3.04 8.81 -19.66
CA TYR A 192 -4.23 9.57 -19.32
C TYR A 192 -5.49 8.74 -19.56
N TRP A 193 -6.36 8.63 -18.55
CA TRP A 193 -7.74 8.16 -18.71
C TRP A 193 -8.74 9.10 -18.03
N ARG A 194 -9.98 9.12 -18.55
CA ARG A 194 -10.99 10.10 -18.15
C ARG A 194 -11.67 9.78 -16.82
N SER A 195 -11.82 8.52 -16.49
CA SER A 195 -12.46 8.05 -15.25
C SER A 195 -12.21 6.56 -15.04
N ASP A 196 -12.40 6.09 -13.82
CA ASP A 196 -12.22 4.71 -13.42
C ASP A 196 -13.31 3.74 -13.94
N ALA A 197 -14.14 4.18 -14.88
CA ALA A 197 -15.27 3.41 -15.41
C ALA A 197 -14.82 2.09 -16.03
N ASN A 198 -13.64 2.09 -16.66
CA ASN A 198 -13.04 0.92 -17.29
C ASN A 198 -12.07 0.15 -16.37
N CYS A 199 -11.86 0.60 -15.13
CA CYS A 199 -10.98 -0.10 -14.20
C CYS A 199 -11.52 -1.50 -13.89
N SER A 200 -10.63 -2.47 -13.94
CA SER A 200 -10.88 -3.85 -13.51
C SER A 200 -10.04 -4.20 -12.27
N GLY A 201 -10.43 -5.25 -11.55
CA GLY A 201 -9.77 -5.69 -10.31
C GLY A 201 -10.75 -6.14 -9.22
N GLU A 202 -10.22 -6.68 -8.13
CA GLU A 202 -11.02 -7.16 -6.98
C GLU A 202 -11.52 -5.99 -6.09
N ASP A 203 -10.68 -4.96 -5.90
CA ASP A 203 -10.88 -3.87 -4.95
C ASP A 203 -11.15 -2.51 -5.61
N VAL A 204 -11.74 -2.53 -6.80
CA VAL A 204 -12.02 -1.31 -7.56
C VAL A 204 -12.98 -0.40 -6.80
N ALA A 205 -12.87 0.91 -7.04
CA ALA A 205 -13.77 1.91 -6.49
C ALA A 205 -15.27 1.55 -6.71
N PRO A 206 -16.19 1.97 -5.82
CA PRO A 206 -17.63 1.79 -6.02
C PRO A 206 -18.14 2.39 -7.34
N PRO A 207 -19.22 1.84 -7.94
CA PRO A 207 -19.74 2.32 -9.23
C PRO A 207 -20.05 3.82 -9.28
N GLU A 208 -20.45 4.41 -8.14
CA GLU A 208 -20.75 5.83 -8.00
C GLU A 208 -19.48 6.69 -8.15
N GLU A 209 -18.33 6.17 -7.73
CA GLU A 209 -17.03 6.85 -7.79
C GLU A 209 -16.35 6.61 -9.14
N LYS A 210 -16.49 5.41 -9.73
CA LYS A 210 -15.84 5.06 -11.01
C LYS A 210 -16.20 5.97 -12.19
N ASN A 211 -17.38 6.57 -12.15
CA ASN A 211 -17.87 7.42 -13.23
C ASN A 211 -17.52 8.90 -13.02
N ILE A 212 -16.85 9.26 -11.91
CA ILE A 212 -16.41 10.62 -11.65
C ILE A 212 -15.22 10.92 -12.58
N PRO A 213 -15.26 12.01 -13.37
CA PRO A 213 -14.14 12.39 -14.21
C PRO A 213 -12.91 12.77 -13.38
N LEU A 214 -11.76 12.21 -13.73
CA LEU A 214 -10.47 12.54 -13.15
C LEU A 214 -9.99 13.89 -13.68
N LYS A 215 -9.45 14.71 -12.80
CA LYS A 215 -8.93 16.05 -13.09
C LYS A 215 -7.45 15.97 -13.42
N GLU A 216 -7.10 16.41 -14.63
CA GLU A 216 -5.71 16.51 -15.06
C GLU A 216 -4.87 17.43 -14.16
N ASN A 217 -3.61 17.03 -13.95
CA ASN A 217 -2.63 17.67 -13.08
C ASN A 217 -3.04 17.69 -11.60
N TYR A 218 -4.00 16.85 -11.22
CA TYR A 218 -4.46 16.70 -9.85
C TYR A 218 -4.70 15.23 -9.53
N ASP A 219 -5.69 14.60 -10.16
CA ASP A 219 -6.00 13.18 -9.98
C ASP A 219 -5.14 12.29 -10.90
N VAL A 220 -4.77 12.80 -12.08
CA VAL A 220 -3.96 12.12 -13.11
C VAL A 220 -3.00 13.10 -13.79
N LEU A 221 -1.94 12.59 -14.41
CA LEU A 221 -1.06 13.38 -15.28
C LEU A 221 -1.83 13.98 -16.47
N SER A 222 -1.31 15.09 -17.02
CA SER A 222 -1.84 15.63 -18.27
C SER A 222 -1.61 14.66 -19.43
N TRP A 223 -2.42 14.81 -20.48
CA TRP A 223 -2.25 14.06 -21.71
C TRP A 223 -0.82 14.22 -22.27
N GLU A 224 -0.31 15.45 -22.31
CA GLU A 224 1.01 15.78 -22.84
C GLU A 224 2.14 15.14 -22.03
N ALA A 225 2.10 15.25 -20.69
CA ALA A 225 3.09 14.64 -19.81
C ALA A 225 3.10 13.12 -19.95
N SER A 226 1.93 12.51 -20.06
CA SER A 226 1.77 11.08 -20.33
C SER A 226 2.42 10.67 -21.66
N GLN A 227 2.24 11.47 -22.72
CA GLN A 227 2.89 11.20 -24.02
C GLN A 227 4.42 11.35 -23.93
N LYS A 228 4.93 12.31 -23.15
CA LYS A 228 6.38 12.48 -22.95
C LYS A 228 6.97 11.27 -22.23
N LEU A 229 6.38 10.86 -21.11
CA LEU A 229 6.84 9.69 -20.34
C LEU A 229 6.90 8.44 -21.22
N LEU A 230 5.86 8.16 -22.00
CA LEU A 230 5.83 7.00 -22.89
C LEU A 230 6.80 7.11 -24.06
N CYS A 231 7.11 8.32 -24.53
CA CYS A 231 8.15 8.52 -25.54
C CYS A 231 9.56 8.33 -24.96
N TRP A 232 9.76 8.69 -23.69
CA TRP A 232 11.02 8.56 -22.98
C TRP A 232 11.28 7.14 -22.51
N PHE A 233 10.23 6.44 -22.10
CA PHE A 233 10.30 5.14 -21.44
C PHE A 233 9.47 4.10 -22.22
N GLN A 234 10.13 3.02 -22.66
CA GLN A 234 9.44 1.85 -23.22
C GLN A 234 8.84 1.03 -22.08
N LEU A 235 7.81 1.57 -21.43
CA LEU A 235 7.19 0.96 -20.26
C LEU A 235 6.53 -0.36 -20.65
N HIS A 236 6.90 -1.44 -19.95
CA HIS A 236 6.22 -2.74 -20.05
C HIS A 236 5.13 -2.90 -19.00
N LEU A 237 5.14 -2.03 -17.97
CA LEU A 237 4.21 -1.99 -16.86
C LEU A 237 4.27 -0.58 -16.26
N ASP A 238 3.12 0.00 -15.94
CA ASP A 238 3.03 1.22 -15.14
C ASP A 238 2.42 0.93 -13.78
N LEU A 239 3.01 1.48 -12.73
CA LEU A 239 2.62 1.27 -11.33
C LEU A 239 2.31 2.63 -10.70
N SER A 240 1.06 2.82 -10.31
CA SER A 240 0.56 4.08 -9.74
C SER A 240 -0.14 3.86 -8.39
N SER A 241 -0.50 4.95 -7.71
CA SER A 241 -1.31 4.92 -6.48
C SER A 241 -2.36 6.04 -6.52
N HIS A 242 -2.57 6.78 -5.42
CA HIS A 242 -3.47 7.92 -5.24
C HIS A 242 -4.96 7.59 -5.06
N MET A 243 -5.54 6.68 -5.85
CA MET A 243 -6.98 6.36 -5.76
C MET A 243 -7.35 5.51 -4.53
N HIS A 244 -6.36 5.08 -3.74
CA HIS A 244 -6.45 4.11 -2.65
C HIS A 244 -7.03 2.75 -3.03
N SER A 245 -7.42 2.57 -4.29
CA SER A 245 -8.20 1.44 -4.80
C SER A 245 -7.42 0.80 -5.94
N THR A 246 -7.64 -0.50 -6.16
CA THR A 246 -7.07 -1.12 -7.36
C THR A 246 -7.74 -0.61 -8.61
N CYS A 247 -6.93 -0.21 -9.58
CA CYS A 247 -7.37 -0.05 -10.96
C CYS A 247 -6.39 -0.76 -11.88
N GLU A 248 -6.87 -1.74 -12.64
CA GLU A 248 -6.15 -2.31 -13.77
C GLU A 248 -6.77 -1.80 -15.07
N VAL A 249 -5.98 -1.09 -15.86
CA VAL A 249 -6.35 -0.55 -17.17
C VAL A 249 -5.30 -0.94 -18.20
N HIS A 250 -5.75 -1.24 -19.41
CA HIS A 250 -4.88 -1.62 -20.53
C HIS A 250 -4.87 -0.50 -21.56
N HIS A 251 -3.78 0.28 -21.57
CA HIS A 251 -3.65 1.41 -22.49
C HIS A 251 -3.31 0.92 -23.90
N GLY A 252 -4.24 1.14 -24.84
CA GLY A 252 -4.09 0.69 -26.23
C GLY A 252 -3.95 -0.83 -26.42
N GLY A 253 -4.25 -1.62 -25.37
CA GLY A 253 -4.16 -3.08 -25.36
C GLY A 253 -2.74 -3.66 -25.26
N ARG A 254 -1.74 -2.88 -24.81
CA ARG A 254 -0.34 -3.35 -24.74
C ARG A 254 0.40 -3.07 -23.44
N ILE A 255 0.21 -1.90 -22.83
CA ILE A 255 0.85 -1.56 -21.55
C ILE A 255 -0.23 -1.64 -20.46
N PRO A 256 -0.13 -2.60 -19.53
CA PRO A 256 -0.98 -2.60 -18.35
C PRO A 256 -0.52 -1.50 -17.40
N GLU A 257 -1.47 -0.71 -16.94
CA GLU A 257 -1.31 0.13 -15.78
C GLU A 257 -2.04 -0.51 -14.60
N LEU A 258 -1.33 -0.58 -13.47
CA LEU A 258 -1.85 -1.15 -12.24
C LEU A 258 -1.66 -0.16 -11.10
N SER A 259 -2.78 0.38 -10.61
CA SER A 259 -2.82 1.18 -9.40
C SER A 259 -2.90 0.29 -8.15
N PHE A 260 -2.09 0.61 -7.14
CA PHE A 260 -2.05 -0.11 -5.88
C PHE A 260 -3.03 0.47 -4.86
N PRO A 261 -3.76 -0.38 -4.13
CA PRO A 261 -4.63 0.10 -3.07
C PRO A 261 -3.82 0.50 -1.85
N SER A 262 -4.46 1.25 -0.94
CA SER A 262 -3.79 1.68 0.28
C SER A 262 -3.39 0.51 1.19
N PHE A 263 -2.19 0.63 1.75
CA PHE A 263 -1.61 -0.31 2.72
C PHE A 263 -2.17 -0.13 4.14
N SER A 264 -2.89 0.96 4.38
CA SER A 264 -3.36 1.37 5.69
C SER A 264 -4.88 1.22 5.84
N TRP A 265 -5.30 0.80 7.03
CA TRP A 265 -6.73 0.84 7.39
C TRP A 265 -7.32 2.26 7.40
N ARG A 266 -6.47 3.29 7.31
CA ARG A 266 -6.90 4.70 7.29
C ARG A 266 -7.81 5.02 6.11
N ASN A 267 -7.53 4.43 4.95
CA ASN A 267 -8.24 4.73 3.71
C ASN A 267 -9.16 3.58 3.28
N ARG A 268 -8.87 2.34 3.69
CA ARG A 268 -9.68 1.18 3.32
C ARG A 268 -9.81 0.13 4.42
N ASN A 269 -10.99 -0.51 4.44
CA ASN A 269 -11.24 -1.63 5.36
C ASN A 269 -10.39 -2.87 5.02
N ASN A 270 -10.01 -3.08 3.76
CA ASN A 270 -9.29 -4.24 3.27
C ASN A 270 -7.97 -3.87 2.56
N PRO A 271 -6.95 -3.43 3.30
CA PRO A 271 -5.68 -3.02 2.71
C PRO A 271 -4.92 -4.22 2.16
N SER A 272 -3.97 -3.96 1.26
CA SER A 272 -3.11 -4.99 0.67
C SER A 272 -1.78 -4.41 0.21
N PHE A 273 -0.86 -5.27 -0.18
CA PHE A 273 0.36 -4.90 -0.90
C PHE A 273 0.57 -5.83 -2.10
N THR A 274 1.41 -5.40 -3.04
CA THR A 274 1.71 -6.15 -4.26
C THR A 274 3.09 -6.80 -4.13
N MET A 275 3.17 -8.06 -4.54
CA MET A 275 4.41 -8.84 -4.65
C MET A 275 4.70 -9.03 -6.13
N GLY A 276 5.92 -8.69 -6.54
CA GLY A 276 6.41 -8.84 -7.91
C GLY A 276 7.62 -9.74 -7.97
N SER A 277 7.64 -10.62 -8.95
CA SER A 277 8.84 -11.36 -9.36
C SER A 277 9.22 -10.86 -10.74
N ILE A 278 10.41 -10.26 -10.85
CA ILE A 278 10.84 -9.53 -12.04
C ILE A 278 12.11 -10.18 -12.59
N THR A 279 12.11 -10.45 -13.89
CA THR A 279 13.29 -10.88 -14.65
C THR A 279 13.67 -9.79 -15.65
N PRO A 280 14.84 -9.87 -16.31
CA PRO A 280 15.19 -8.93 -17.36
C PRO A 280 14.20 -8.86 -18.53
N THR A 281 13.38 -9.90 -18.73
CA THR A 281 12.52 -10.05 -19.91
C THR A 281 11.03 -10.07 -19.61
N ASP A 282 10.63 -10.44 -18.39
CA ASP A 282 9.23 -10.62 -18.00
C ASP A 282 9.01 -10.39 -16.50
N TYR A 283 7.76 -10.23 -16.09
CA TYR A 283 7.38 -10.04 -14.69
C TYR A 283 6.08 -10.78 -14.35
N ALA A 284 5.91 -11.10 -13.08
CA ALA A 284 4.66 -11.59 -12.54
C ALA A 284 4.30 -10.82 -11.28
N LEU A 285 3.03 -10.48 -11.12
CA LEU A 285 2.52 -9.76 -9.96
C LEU A 285 1.46 -10.61 -9.26
N SER A 286 1.42 -10.52 -7.93
CA SER A 286 0.34 -11.05 -7.12
C SER A 286 0.07 -10.13 -5.94
N ARG A 287 -1.14 -10.19 -5.41
CA ARG A 287 -1.56 -9.33 -4.29
C ARG A 287 -1.59 -10.13 -3.00
N CYS A 288 -1.08 -9.54 -1.93
CA CYS A 288 -1.18 -10.06 -0.58
C CYS A 288 -2.16 -9.20 0.23
N HIS A 289 -3.34 -9.77 0.50
CA HIS A 289 -4.37 -9.12 1.33
C HIS A 289 -3.95 -9.05 2.79
N LEU A 290 -4.39 -8.02 3.49
CA LEU A 290 -4.19 -7.85 4.93
C LEU A 290 -5.48 -8.10 5.71
N PRO A 291 -5.42 -8.29 7.04
CA PRO A 291 -6.63 -8.44 7.84
C PRO A 291 -7.55 -7.24 7.66
N ARG A 292 -8.86 -7.49 7.53
CA ARG A 292 -9.84 -6.40 7.44
C ARG A 292 -10.07 -5.75 8.81
N GLU A 293 -10.23 -4.42 8.83
CA GLU A 293 -10.43 -3.70 10.09
C GLU A 293 -11.74 -4.12 10.77
N ASP A 294 -12.83 -4.22 10.02
CA ASP A 294 -14.14 -4.64 10.51
C ASP A 294 -14.10 -6.01 11.18
N VAL A 295 -13.37 -6.98 10.60
CA VAL A 295 -13.19 -8.31 11.18
C VAL A 295 -12.47 -8.21 12.53
N VAL A 296 -11.40 -7.42 12.62
CA VAL A 296 -10.68 -7.19 13.88
C VAL A 296 -11.59 -6.53 14.93
N LEU A 297 -12.38 -5.53 14.53
CA LEU A 297 -13.34 -4.86 15.42
C LEU A 297 -14.48 -5.78 15.87
N ILE A 298 -14.99 -6.64 14.98
CA ILE A 298 -16.02 -7.64 15.32
C ILE A 298 -15.47 -8.62 16.35
N ILE A 299 -14.22 -9.06 16.23
CA ILE A 299 -13.59 -9.95 17.21
C ILE A 299 -13.49 -9.25 18.57
N TYR A 300 -13.09 -7.97 18.60
CA TYR A 300 -13.07 -7.18 19.83
C TYR A 300 -14.46 -7.05 20.48
N CYS A 301 -15.46 -6.66 19.69
CA CYS A 301 -16.84 -6.52 20.16
C CYS A 301 -17.40 -7.86 20.67
N GLY A 302 -17.12 -8.97 19.98
CA GLY A 302 -17.50 -10.32 20.39
C GLY A 302 -16.85 -10.73 21.72
N ALA A 303 -15.57 -10.41 21.92
CA ALA A 303 -14.86 -10.68 23.17
C ALA A 303 -15.42 -9.88 24.35
N VAL A 304 -15.73 -8.60 24.13
CA VAL A 304 -16.38 -7.74 25.14
C VAL A 304 -17.76 -8.29 25.48
N GLY A 305 -18.59 -8.62 24.49
CA GLY A 305 -19.90 -9.22 24.70
C GLY A 305 -19.82 -10.53 25.49
N PHE A 306 -18.87 -11.39 25.16
CA PHE A 306 -18.63 -12.65 25.89
C PHE A 306 -18.23 -12.39 27.35
N LEU A 307 -17.35 -11.43 27.61
CA LEU A 307 -16.98 -11.03 28.97
C LEU A 307 -18.17 -10.48 29.77
N VAL A 308 -19.03 -9.68 29.16
CA VAL A 308 -20.25 -9.17 29.80
C VAL A 308 -21.20 -10.31 30.16
N VAL A 309 -21.37 -11.31 29.28
CA VAL A 309 -22.19 -12.48 29.59
C VAL A 309 -21.60 -13.26 30.77
N LEU A 310 -20.28 -13.48 30.78
CA LEU A 310 -19.60 -14.17 31.88
C LEU A 310 -19.80 -13.45 33.22
N THR A 311 -19.61 -12.13 33.26
CA THR A 311 -19.80 -11.37 34.50
C THR A 311 -21.25 -11.40 34.96
N LEU A 312 -22.22 -11.22 34.06
CA LEU A 312 -23.64 -11.30 34.40
C LEU A 312 -24.05 -12.70 34.89
N THR A 313 -23.45 -13.77 34.35
CA THR A 313 -23.67 -15.13 34.87
C THR A 313 -23.04 -15.35 36.25
N ASP A 314 -21.86 -14.77 36.50
CA ASP A 314 -21.18 -14.86 37.80
C ASP A 314 -21.96 -14.11 38.90
N PHE A 315 -22.62 -13.01 38.55
CA PHE A 315 -23.50 -12.26 39.45
C PHE A 315 -24.94 -12.80 39.53
N GLU A 316 -25.22 -13.98 38.96
CA GLU A 316 -26.55 -14.63 38.90
C GLU A 316 -27.66 -13.76 38.25
N LEU A 317 -27.27 -12.70 37.53
CA LEU A 317 -28.19 -11.81 36.81
C LEU A 317 -28.69 -12.42 35.49
N LEU A 318 -28.07 -13.53 35.05
CA LEU A 318 -28.51 -14.37 33.95
C LEU A 318 -28.66 -15.81 34.43
N ALA A 319 -29.79 -16.45 34.10
CA ALA A 319 -29.96 -17.87 34.34
C ALA A 319 -28.92 -18.65 33.52
N SER A 320 -27.97 -19.29 34.20
CA SER A 320 -26.94 -20.10 33.55
C SER A 320 -27.59 -21.27 32.79
N PRO A 321 -27.44 -21.36 31.46
CA PRO A 321 -27.93 -22.52 30.71
C PRO A 321 -27.19 -23.81 31.12
N PHE A 322 -25.97 -23.68 31.67
CA PHE A 322 -25.14 -24.81 32.10
C PHE A 322 -25.62 -25.46 33.41
N LEU A 323 -26.20 -24.69 34.35
CA LEU A 323 -26.76 -25.24 35.59
C LEU A 323 -28.13 -25.91 35.39
N SER A 324 -28.86 -25.57 34.33
CA SER A 324 -30.13 -26.24 34.00
C SER A 324 -29.91 -27.63 33.38
N GLY A 325 -28.89 -27.79 32.53
CA GLY A 325 -28.55 -29.07 31.89
C GLY A 325 -28.01 -30.15 32.84
N LEU A 326 -27.19 -29.78 33.83
CA LEU A 326 -26.70 -30.73 34.85
C LEU A 326 -27.80 -31.23 35.79
N ASN A 327 -28.82 -30.41 36.07
CA ASN A 327 -29.96 -30.82 36.89
C ASN A 327 -30.91 -31.78 36.16
N LEU A 328 -30.97 -31.74 34.82
CA LEU A 328 -31.70 -32.71 34.00
C LEU A 328 -31.00 -34.08 33.95
N LEU A 329 -29.68 -34.12 33.84
CA LEU A 329 -28.90 -35.37 33.88
C LEU A 329 -28.89 -36.03 35.27
N ARG A 330 -28.97 -35.24 36.35
CA ARG A 330 -29.07 -35.77 37.72
C ARG A 330 -30.43 -36.41 38.01
N LYS A 331 -31.52 -35.92 37.38
CA LYS A 331 -32.87 -36.51 37.50
C LYS A 331 -33.02 -37.85 36.77
N HIS A 332 -32.21 -38.12 35.75
CA HIS A 332 -32.31 -39.37 34.99
C HIS A 332 -31.52 -40.56 35.59
N LYS A 333 -30.72 -40.33 36.64
CA LYS A 333 -29.91 -41.38 37.30
C LYS A 333 -30.55 -41.97 38.56
N THR A 334 -31.75 -41.53 38.93
CA THR A 334 -32.54 -42.04 40.06
C THR A 334 -33.91 -42.54 39.60
N ARG A 335 -33.93 -43.58 38.77
CA ARG A 335 -35.13 -44.38 38.57
C ARG A 335 -34.79 -45.85 38.43
#